data_AF-A0A5C5UYQ6-F1
#
_entry.id   AF-A0A5C5UYQ6-F1
#
_cell.length_a   1.000
_cell.length_b   1.000
_cell.length_c   1.000
_cell.angle_alpha   90.00
_cell.angle_beta   90.00
_cell.angle_gamma   90.00
#
_symmetry.space_group_name_H-M   'P 1'
#
loop_
_entity.id
_entity.type
_entity.pdbx_description
1 polymer ?
#
loop_
_entity_poly.entity_id
_entity_poly.type
_entity_poly.pdbx_seq_one_letter_code
_entity_poly.pdbx_strand_id
1 'polypeptide(L)'
;MSARKSNRRDFLRGKSAVDALHDITAEPLPPPSSIKPAARPAGELAKPISPEAAAPREPEEPDSTYLIEVSRQAMACTFAIFLNAGQHRLGAEAAVAGLDLIDDLEQQLSIYRSDSEASKLNAAADYAPIKIEPGFFNLLTLAKQIHAETDGAFDVTAGPLAKIWGFYQRKGRVPSQEELAEALAKVGSQNLTLSADDHSVFYEQEEMEINLGGIGKGYALDKVADFLVNQGITNFLFHGGASSVLARGSRMRGDGAVGWRIGVPHPYLPGKRIGEVVLQDEALGTSGAAHQTFVEGGKRYGHVLDPRTGWPAAGVLSTTIVAPTATLSDALSTACFVMGPDRTAKYCEAHPEIGVLFAMEGSRRNTFELRFCGNIEEKFVPEAS
;
A
#
# COMPACT_ATOMS: atom_id res chain seq x y z
N MET A 1 -3.98 -22.18 -49.77
CA MET A 1 -4.31 -23.45 -49.10
C MET A 1 -5.01 -23.13 -47.78
N SER A 2 -6.00 -23.95 -47.44
CA SER A 2 -7.15 -23.71 -46.55
C SER A 2 -6.86 -23.06 -45.19
N ALA A 3 -7.62 -21.99 -44.88
CA ALA A 3 -7.70 -21.38 -43.56
C ALA A 3 -8.45 -22.29 -42.59
N ARG A 4 -7.75 -22.80 -41.57
CA ARG A 4 -8.36 -23.57 -40.48
C ARG A 4 -9.00 -22.60 -39.49
N LYS A 5 -10.34 -22.59 -39.43
CA LYS A 5 -11.12 -21.90 -38.39
C LYS A 5 -10.90 -22.63 -37.05
N SER A 6 -10.40 -21.91 -36.05
CA SER A 6 -10.31 -22.37 -34.66
C SER A 6 -11.70 -22.66 -34.10
N ASN A 7 -11.88 -23.83 -33.47
CA ASN A 7 -13.14 -24.25 -32.86
C ASN A 7 -13.04 -24.15 -31.33
N ARG A 8 -14.21 -23.97 -30.70
CA ARG A 8 -14.52 -23.68 -29.29
C ARG A 8 -13.89 -24.60 -28.23
N ARG A 9 -13.19 -25.67 -28.63
CA ARG A 9 -12.47 -26.60 -27.74
C ARG A 9 -11.02 -26.16 -27.46
N ASP A 10 -10.40 -25.35 -28.32
CA ASP A 10 -9.03 -24.84 -28.10
C ASP A 10 -9.00 -23.63 -27.16
N PHE A 11 -10.12 -22.92 -27.00
CA PHE A 11 -10.26 -21.78 -26.08
C PHE A 11 -10.41 -22.21 -24.60
N LEU A 12 -10.79 -23.46 -24.33
CA LEU A 12 -11.07 -23.97 -22.97
C LEU A 12 -9.89 -24.71 -22.32
N ARG A 13 -8.72 -24.76 -22.98
CA ARG A 13 -7.45 -25.19 -22.38
C ARG A 13 -6.43 -24.09 -22.65
N GLY A 14 -6.26 -23.17 -21.70
CA GLY A 14 -5.44 -21.96 -21.80
C GLY A 14 -4.03 -22.17 -22.36
N LYS A 15 -3.92 -22.19 -23.69
CA LYS A 15 -2.68 -22.31 -24.46
C LYS A 15 -2.63 -21.33 -25.64
N SER A 16 -3.20 -20.13 -25.49
CA SER A 16 -3.10 -19.08 -26.51
C SER A 16 -2.56 -17.74 -26.00
N ALA A 17 -1.83 -17.73 -24.89
CA ALA A 17 -1.14 -16.53 -24.38
C ALA A 17 0.38 -16.67 -24.30
N VAL A 18 0.93 -17.88 -24.49
CA VAL A 18 2.37 -18.15 -24.41
C VAL A 18 3.03 -18.11 -25.79
N ASP A 19 2.31 -18.46 -26.87
CA ASP A 19 2.86 -18.42 -28.24
C ASP A 19 2.70 -17.05 -28.93
N ALA A 20 1.98 -16.10 -28.31
CA ALA A 20 1.88 -14.71 -28.80
C ALA A 20 2.96 -13.78 -28.22
N LEU A 21 3.79 -14.29 -27.30
CA LEU A 21 4.88 -13.55 -26.65
C LEU A 21 6.27 -13.92 -27.20
N HIS A 22 6.36 -14.83 -28.16
CA HIS A 22 7.62 -15.26 -28.78
C HIS A 22 7.93 -14.69 -30.17
N ASP A 23 7.07 -13.83 -30.74
CA ASP A 23 7.26 -13.23 -32.08
C ASP A 23 7.49 -11.71 -32.09
N ILE A 24 7.84 -11.09 -30.95
CA ILE A 24 8.23 -9.65 -30.87
C ILE A 24 9.69 -9.48 -30.43
N THR A 25 10.55 -10.48 -30.68
CA THR A 25 12.00 -10.36 -30.45
C THR A 25 12.80 -10.94 -31.61
N ALA A 26 12.61 -10.40 -32.82
CA ALA A 26 13.49 -10.71 -33.95
C ALA A 26 13.43 -9.64 -35.06
N GLU A 27 13.76 -8.39 -34.77
CA GLU A 27 14.27 -7.48 -35.81
C GLU A 27 15.56 -6.81 -35.33
N PRO A 28 16.68 -6.91 -36.07
CA PRO A 28 17.89 -6.18 -35.74
C PRO A 28 17.69 -4.68 -36.01
N LEU A 29 18.10 -3.85 -35.05
CA LEU A 29 18.21 -2.40 -35.23
C LEU A 29 19.09 -2.08 -36.45
N PRO A 30 18.73 -1.09 -37.29
CA PRO A 30 19.57 -0.68 -38.41
C PRO A 30 20.90 -0.09 -37.90
N PRO A 31 22.03 -0.33 -38.60
CA PRO A 31 23.33 0.21 -38.18
C PRO A 31 23.33 1.74 -38.29
N PRO A 32 24.14 2.43 -37.46
CA PRO A 32 24.23 3.88 -37.49
C PRO A 32 24.68 4.37 -38.87
N SER A 33 23.96 5.35 -39.41
CA SER A 33 24.35 6.01 -40.65
C SER A 33 25.66 6.77 -40.43
N SER A 34 26.65 6.43 -41.24
CA SER A 34 27.96 7.09 -41.29
C SER A 34 27.80 8.59 -41.59
N ILE A 35 28.04 9.43 -40.60
CA ILE A 35 28.24 10.86 -40.79
C ILE A 35 29.59 11.04 -41.50
N LYS A 36 29.57 11.49 -42.75
CA LYS A 36 30.80 11.89 -43.46
C LYS A 36 31.41 13.12 -42.77
N PRO A 37 32.74 13.18 -42.58
CA PRO A 37 33.38 14.39 -42.11
C PRO A 37 33.34 15.44 -43.23
N ALA A 38 32.71 16.58 -42.97
CA ALA A 38 32.85 17.75 -43.83
C ALA A 38 34.26 18.32 -43.61
N ALA A 39 35.09 18.25 -44.65
CA ALA A 39 36.36 18.95 -44.70
C ALA A 39 36.12 20.46 -44.64
N ARG A 40 36.66 21.14 -43.62
CA ARG A 40 36.80 22.60 -43.63
C ARG A 40 38.04 22.98 -44.44
N PRO A 41 37.96 23.94 -45.38
CA PRO A 41 39.16 24.54 -45.95
C PRO A 41 39.93 25.28 -44.85
N ALA A 42 41.25 25.13 -44.86
CA ALA A 42 42.16 25.83 -43.99
C ALA A 42 42.25 27.31 -44.40
N GLY A 43 42.09 28.21 -43.43
CA GLY A 43 42.43 29.63 -43.58
C GLY A 43 41.27 30.59 -43.39
N GLU A 44 40.78 30.73 -42.16
CA GLU A 44 40.17 31.99 -41.71
C GLU A 44 40.37 32.14 -40.20
N LEU A 45 41.09 33.19 -39.82
CA LEU A 45 41.43 33.52 -38.43
C LEU A 45 40.16 33.89 -37.66
N ALA A 46 39.91 33.18 -36.54
CA ALA A 46 38.83 33.51 -35.62
C ALA A 46 39.05 34.91 -35.03
N LYS A 47 38.03 35.76 -35.10
CA LYS A 47 37.99 37.05 -34.40
C LYS A 47 37.83 36.80 -32.89
N PRO A 48 38.45 37.61 -32.02
CA PRO A 48 38.32 37.46 -30.58
C PRO A 48 36.89 37.82 -30.14
N ILE A 49 36.28 36.91 -29.36
CA ILE A 49 35.00 37.13 -28.69
C ILE A 49 35.31 37.87 -27.38
N SER A 50 34.74 39.06 -27.19
CA SER A 50 34.88 39.86 -25.98
C SER A 50 34.32 39.12 -24.75
N PRO A 51 34.92 39.26 -23.56
CA PRO A 51 34.44 38.65 -22.33
C PRO A 51 33.35 39.54 -21.74
N GLU A 52 32.11 39.36 -22.19
CA GLU A 52 30.96 39.79 -21.39
C GLU A 52 30.58 38.63 -20.48
N ALA A 53 30.74 38.86 -19.18
CA ALA A 53 30.59 37.88 -18.12
C ALA A 53 29.21 37.21 -18.19
N ALA A 54 29.18 35.94 -18.62
CA ALA A 54 28.06 35.08 -18.31
C ALA A 54 28.08 34.83 -16.80
N ALA A 55 27.17 35.47 -16.08
CA ALA A 55 26.84 35.08 -14.71
C ALA A 55 26.58 33.56 -14.67
N PRO A 56 26.93 32.85 -13.59
CA PRO A 56 26.54 31.45 -13.46
C PRO A 56 25.02 31.39 -13.58
N ARG A 57 24.52 30.81 -14.68
CA ARG A 57 23.11 30.44 -14.75
C ARG A 57 22.88 29.46 -13.61
N GLU A 58 22.06 29.85 -12.64
CA GLU A 58 21.43 28.90 -11.75
C GLU A 58 20.84 27.78 -12.63
N PRO A 59 21.00 26.50 -12.25
CA PRO A 59 20.43 25.43 -13.05
C PRO A 59 18.93 25.69 -13.17
N GLU A 60 18.43 25.95 -14.38
CA GLU A 60 16.99 25.94 -14.65
C GLU A 60 16.45 24.64 -14.07
N GLU A 61 15.54 24.74 -13.10
CA GLU A 61 14.91 23.55 -12.53
C GLU A 61 14.33 22.74 -13.70
N PRO A 62 14.66 21.44 -13.81
CA PRO A 62 14.20 20.66 -14.95
C PRO A 62 12.67 20.61 -14.91
N ASP A 63 12.05 21.24 -15.91
CA ASP A 63 10.61 21.29 -16.15
C ASP A 63 10.11 19.93 -16.71
N SER A 64 10.59 18.85 -16.10
CA SER A 64 10.37 17.48 -16.55
C SER A 64 9.11 16.94 -15.90
N THR A 65 8.08 16.74 -16.72
CA THR A 65 6.82 16.09 -16.32
C THR A 65 6.94 14.56 -16.21
N TYR A 66 8.12 14.02 -16.51
CA TYR A 66 8.41 12.59 -16.46
C TYR A 66 8.65 12.13 -15.02
N LEU A 67 8.21 10.92 -14.72
CA LEU A 67 8.49 10.23 -13.47
C LEU A 67 9.53 9.14 -13.69
N ILE A 68 10.42 8.98 -12.71
CA ILE A 68 11.25 7.79 -12.56
C ILE A 68 10.52 6.86 -11.61
N GLU A 69 10.27 5.63 -12.04
CA GLU A 69 9.70 4.57 -11.21
C GLU A 69 10.80 3.56 -10.85
N VAL A 70 10.95 3.28 -9.56
CA VAL A 70 11.80 2.22 -9.03
C VAL A 70 10.93 1.30 -8.19
N SER A 71 10.99 -0.02 -8.43
CA SER A 71 10.10 -0.98 -7.77
C SER A 71 10.78 -2.27 -7.33
N ARG A 72 10.17 -2.94 -6.34
CA ARG A 72 10.59 -4.22 -5.76
C ARG A 72 9.38 -5.07 -5.38
N GLN A 73 9.52 -6.40 -5.47
CA GLN A 73 8.56 -7.35 -4.88
C GLN A 73 8.98 -7.66 -3.45
N ALA A 74 8.11 -7.40 -2.48
CA ALA A 74 8.30 -7.75 -1.08
C ALA A 74 6.93 -7.79 -0.38
N MET A 75 6.83 -8.45 0.78
CA MET A 75 5.58 -8.59 1.56
C MET A 75 4.37 -9.04 0.71
N ALA A 76 4.62 -9.91 -0.27
CA ALA A 76 3.65 -10.42 -1.25
C ALA A 76 2.96 -9.36 -2.14
N CYS A 77 3.57 -8.19 -2.36
CA CYS A 77 3.10 -7.19 -3.32
C CYS A 77 4.25 -6.40 -3.97
N THR A 78 3.90 -5.51 -4.90
CA THR A 78 4.84 -4.55 -5.49
C THR A 78 4.93 -3.29 -4.62
N PHE A 79 6.13 -2.96 -4.19
CA PHE A 79 6.47 -1.63 -3.68
C PHE A 79 7.08 -0.80 -4.82
N ALA A 80 6.64 0.44 -5.00
CA ALA A 80 7.14 1.31 -6.06
C ALA A 80 7.22 2.77 -5.63
N ILE A 81 8.40 3.38 -5.82
CA ILE A 81 8.71 4.78 -5.57
C ILE A 81 8.72 5.51 -6.90
N PHE A 82 7.97 6.61 -6.98
CA PHE A 82 7.93 7.53 -8.11
C PHE A 82 8.60 8.85 -7.71
N LEU A 83 9.54 9.30 -8.55
CA LEU A 83 10.30 10.54 -8.37
C LEU A 83 10.09 11.46 -9.57
N ASN A 84 10.08 12.77 -9.36
CA ASN A 84 10.14 13.72 -10.49
C ASN A 84 11.51 13.62 -11.15
N ALA A 85 11.56 13.33 -12.46
CA ALA A 85 12.81 13.12 -13.16
C ALA A 85 13.64 14.40 -13.21
N GLY A 86 14.93 14.30 -12.83
CA GLY A 86 15.85 15.44 -12.81
C GLY A 86 15.82 16.28 -11.53
N GLN A 87 14.84 16.09 -10.64
CA GLN A 87 14.73 16.86 -9.40
C GLN A 87 15.85 16.51 -8.40
N HIS A 88 16.19 15.23 -8.28
CA HIS A 88 17.19 14.75 -7.32
C HIS A 88 18.27 13.94 -8.04
N ARG A 89 19.51 14.43 -8.04
CA ARG A 89 20.64 13.82 -8.75
C ARG A 89 20.89 12.36 -8.35
N LEU A 90 20.71 12.02 -7.07
CA LEU A 90 20.89 10.67 -6.52
C LEU A 90 19.55 9.99 -6.16
N GLY A 91 18.45 10.49 -6.73
CA GLY A 91 17.12 10.04 -6.34
C GLY A 91 16.87 8.56 -6.63
N ALA A 92 17.31 8.07 -7.79
CA ALA A 92 17.12 6.67 -8.18
C ALA A 92 17.94 5.72 -7.29
N GLU A 93 19.19 6.07 -6.98
CA GLU A 93 20.04 5.28 -6.07
C GLU A 93 19.48 5.25 -4.65
N ALA A 94 19.01 6.40 -4.15
CA ALA A 94 18.35 6.47 -2.85
C ALA A 94 17.04 5.65 -2.82
N ALA A 95 16.26 5.65 -3.91
CA ALA A 95 15.06 4.83 -4.03
C ALA A 95 15.37 3.33 -4.01
N VAL A 96 16.43 2.88 -4.71
CA VAL A 96 16.87 1.48 -4.64
C VAL A 96 17.26 1.09 -3.21
N ALA A 97 18.09 1.91 -2.55
CA ALA A 97 18.52 1.67 -1.17
C ALA A 97 17.34 1.70 -0.18
N GLY A 98 16.36 2.57 -0.39
CA GLY A 98 15.13 2.60 0.40
C GLY A 98 14.30 1.32 0.22
N LEU A 99 14.18 0.81 -1.01
CA LEU A 99 13.49 -0.45 -1.26
C LEU A 99 14.22 -1.67 -0.68
N ASP A 100 15.56 -1.63 -0.56
CA ASP A 100 16.33 -2.69 0.12
C ASP A 100 15.92 -2.84 1.60
N LEU A 101 15.53 -1.76 2.28
CA LEU A 101 15.07 -1.82 3.68
C LEU A 101 13.80 -2.65 3.86
N ILE A 102 13.00 -2.83 2.80
CA ILE A 102 11.74 -3.57 2.87
C ILE A 102 11.99 -5.06 3.11
N ASP A 103 13.11 -5.60 2.64
CA ASP A 103 13.44 -7.01 2.86
C ASP A 103 13.72 -7.29 4.35
N ASP A 104 14.43 -6.37 5.02
CA ASP A 104 14.67 -6.43 6.46
C ASP A 104 13.36 -6.29 7.25
N LEU A 105 12.50 -5.37 6.84
CA LEU A 105 11.17 -5.19 7.43
C LEU A 105 10.26 -6.40 7.20
N GLU A 106 10.33 -7.05 6.05
CA GLU A 106 9.62 -8.31 5.80
C GLU A 106 10.15 -9.43 6.70
N GLN A 107 11.48 -9.51 6.88
CA GLN A 107 12.09 -10.46 7.81
C GLN A 107 11.73 -10.17 9.27
N GLN A 108 11.35 -8.95 9.61
CA GLN A 108 10.84 -8.60 10.93
C GLN A 108 9.35 -8.96 11.09
N LEU A 109 8.50 -8.54 10.14
CA LEU A 109 7.05 -8.46 10.33
C LEU A 109 6.27 -9.67 9.79
N SER A 110 6.89 -10.52 8.96
CA SER A 110 6.18 -11.59 8.25
C SER A 110 5.78 -12.74 9.16
N ILE A 111 4.48 -12.97 9.33
CA ILE A 111 3.95 -14.15 10.05
C ILE A 111 4.06 -15.46 9.26
N TYR A 112 4.47 -15.39 7.98
CA TYR A 112 4.59 -16.54 7.08
C TYR A 112 6.00 -17.14 7.04
N ARG A 113 6.99 -16.41 7.57
CA ARG A 113 8.39 -16.82 7.61
C ARG A 113 8.73 -17.23 9.04
N SER A 114 8.97 -18.51 9.27
CA SER A 114 9.19 -19.06 10.61
C SER A 114 10.39 -18.45 11.36
N ASP A 115 11.34 -17.86 10.63
CA ASP A 115 12.52 -17.20 11.17
C ASP A 115 12.35 -15.69 11.40
N SER A 116 11.16 -15.13 11.12
CA SER A 116 10.88 -13.72 11.36
C SER A 116 10.75 -13.39 12.85
N GLU A 117 10.93 -12.12 13.20
CA GLU A 117 10.74 -11.65 14.57
C GLU A 117 9.28 -11.84 15.04
N ALA A 118 8.30 -11.48 14.20
CA ALA A 118 6.87 -11.67 14.49
C ALA A 118 6.48 -13.14 14.67
N SER A 119 6.99 -14.06 13.84
CA SER A 119 6.73 -15.50 13.98
C SER A 119 7.41 -16.09 15.23
N LYS A 120 8.62 -15.63 15.56
CA LYS A 120 9.30 -16.02 16.81
C LYS A 120 8.53 -15.54 18.04
N LEU A 121 8.01 -14.30 18.00
CA LEU A 121 7.16 -13.76 19.06
C LEU A 121 5.89 -14.59 19.24
N ASN A 122 5.18 -14.91 18.16
CA ASN A 122 4.01 -15.80 18.20
C ASN A 122 4.33 -17.21 18.72
N ALA A 123 5.47 -17.78 18.33
CA ALA A 123 5.87 -19.12 18.78
C ALA A 123 6.22 -19.19 20.27
N ALA A 124 6.44 -18.05 20.91
CA ALA A 124 6.89 -17.96 22.29
C ALA A 124 5.88 -17.25 23.22
N ALA A 125 4.64 -17.06 22.73
CA ALA A 125 3.47 -16.52 23.43
C ALA A 125 3.34 -16.99 24.89
N ASP A 126 3.59 -18.28 25.14
CA ASP A 126 3.20 -18.94 26.40
C ASP A 126 4.31 -18.98 27.48
N TYR A 127 5.51 -18.45 27.21
CA TYR A 127 6.70 -18.82 27.99
C TYR A 127 7.30 -17.69 28.84
N ALA A 128 7.49 -16.50 28.28
CA ALA A 128 8.14 -15.38 28.97
C ALA A 128 8.00 -14.06 28.19
N PRO A 129 8.20 -12.89 28.83
CA PRO A 129 8.40 -11.64 28.12
C PRO A 129 9.58 -11.72 27.15
N ILE A 130 9.39 -11.25 25.92
CA ILE A 130 10.37 -11.35 24.84
C ILE A 130 10.76 -9.96 24.41
N LYS A 131 12.06 -9.68 24.43
CA LYS A 131 12.60 -8.44 23.88
C LYS A 131 12.52 -8.47 22.37
N ILE A 132 12.04 -7.39 21.81
CA ILE A 132 11.95 -7.18 20.37
C ILE A 132 12.66 -5.88 19.98
N GLU A 133 12.85 -5.70 18.68
CA GLU A 133 13.39 -4.48 18.12
C GLU A 133 12.51 -3.25 18.49
N PRO A 134 13.11 -2.10 18.86
CA PRO A 134 12.36 -0.93 19.32
C PRO A 134 11.32 -0.38 18.34
N GLY A 135 11.63 -0.37 17.05
CA GLY A 135 10.70 0.01 15.99
C GLY A 135 9.46 -0.89 15.95
N PHE A 136 9.64 -2.20 16.09
CA PHE A 136 8.54 -3.16 16.17
C PHE A 136 7.74 -3.01 17.46
N PHE A 137 8.41 -2.76 18.59
CA PHE A 137 7.73 -2.43 19.85
C PHE A 137 6.82 -1.19 19.72
N ASN A 138 7.31 -0.14 19.08
CA ASN A 138 6.52 1.08 18.82
C ASN A 138 5.33 0.81 17.91
N LEU A 139 5.48 -0.07 16.91
CA LEU A 139 4.39 -0.50 16.04
C LEU A 139 3.29 -1.23 16.83
N LEU A 140 3.66 -2.15 17.72
CA LEU A 140 2.70 -2.85 18.58
C LEU A 140 2.03 -1.91 19.58
N THR A 141 2.77 -0.93 20.10
CA THR A 141 2.23 0.12 20.97
C THR A 141 1.15 0.93 20.25
N LEU A 142 1.43 1.39 19.02
CA LEU A 142 0.45 2.10 18.20
C LEU A 142 -0.76 1.21 17.88
N ALA A 143 -0.54 -0.06 17.52
CA ALA A 143 -1.63 -1.00 17.28
C ALA A 143 -2.55 -1.18 18.50
N LYS A 144 -1.97 -1.28 19.71
CA LYS A 144 -2.72 -1.37 20.97
C LYS A 144 -3.50 -0.08 21.27
N GLN A 145 -2.94 1.08 20.95
CA GLN A 145 -3.64 2.37 21.06
C GLN A 145 -4.85 2.41 20.11
N ILE A 146 -4.66 2.13 18.83
CA ILE A 146 -5.75 2.12 17.83
C ILE A 146 -6.82 1.10 18.22
N HIS A 147 -6.43 -0.06 18.74
CA HIS A 147 -7.37 -1.03 19.28
C HIS A 147 -8.26 -0.42 20.36
N ALA A 148 -7.68 0.28 21.33
CA ALA A 148 -8.45 0.94 22.40
C ALA A 148 -9.37 2.05 21.87
N GLU A 149 -8.88 2.92 20.99
CA GLU A 149 -9.65 4.03 20.43
C GLU A 149 -10.80 3.59 19.51
N THR A 150 -10.70 2.40 18.93
CA THR A 150 -11.68 1.86 17.98
C THR A 150 -12.64 0.84 18.62
N ASP A 151 -12.67 0.76 19.95
CA ASP A 151 -13.41 -0.25 20.72
C ASP A 151 -13.13 -1.68 20.24
N GLY A 152 -11.87 -1.95 19.90
CA GLY A 152 -11.40 -3.22 19.39
C GLY A 152 -11.76 -3.53 17.93
N ALA A 153 -12.26 -2.57 17.14
CA ALA A 153 -12.55 -2.82 15.72
C ALA A 153 -11.30 -3.10 14.88
N PHE A 154 -10.13 -2.59 15.30
CA PHE A 154 -8.83 -3.02 14.83
C PHE A 154 -8.11 -3.81 15.92
N ASP A 155 -7.66 -5.01 15.61
CA ASP A 155 -6.92 -5.84 16.56
C ASP A 155 -5.85 -6.65 15.83
N VAL A 156 -4.58 -6.36 16.12
CA VAL A 156 -3.47 -7.11 15.54
C VAL A 156 -3.42 -8.54 16.06
N THR A 157 -4.09 -8.88 17.16
CA THR A 157 -4.15 -10.25 17.70
C THR A 157 -5.22 -11.12 17.02
N ALA A 158 -5.88 -10.64 15.96
CA ALA A 158 -6.90 -11.40 15.21
C ALA A 158 -6.34 -12.57 14.37
N GLY A 159 -5.08 -12.98 14.58
CA GLY A 159 -4.45 -14.12 13.92
C GLY A 159 -5.23 -15.44 14.02
N PRO A 160 -5.68 -15.85 15.23
CA PRO A 160 -6.47 -17.07 15.41
C PRO A 160 -7.76 -17.09 14.58
N LEU A 161 -8.44 -15.95 14.45
CA LEU A 161 -9.62 -15.81 13.60
C LEU A 161 -9.27 -16.01 12.12
N ALA A 162 -8.21 -15.35 11.62
CA ALA A 162 -7.78 -15.51 10.24
C ALA A 162 -7.38 -16.97 9.89
N LYS A 163 -6.85 -17.71 10.87
CA LYS A 163 -6.53 -19.15 10.75
C LYS A 163 -7.78 -20.01 10.59
N ILE A 164 -8.76 -19.89 11.49
CA ILE A 164 -9.96 -20.75 11.43
C ILE A 164 -10.79 -20.47 10.18
N TRP A 165 -10.83 -19.22 9.70
CA TRP A 165 -11.47 -18.88 8.42
C TRP A 165 -10.70 -19.38 7.19
N GLY A 166 -9.46 -19.87 7.36
CA GLY A 166 -8.64 -20.44 6.30
C GLY A 166 -7.96 -19.40 5.39
N PHE A 167 -7.93 -18.13 5.79
CA PHE A 167 -7.34 -17.05 4.98
C PHE A 167 -5.82 -17.20 4.83
N TYR A 168 -5.11 -17.71 5.85
CA TYR A 168 -3.66 -17.97 5.77
C TYR A 168 -3.31 -18.96 4.64
N GLN A 169 -4.18 -19.95 4.42
CA GLN A 169 -3.96 -20.99 3.42
C GLN A 169 -4.64 -20.66 2.08
N ARG A 170 -5.30 -19.49 1.97
CA ARG A 170 -6.17 -19.12 0.84
C ARG A 170 -7.24 -20.18 0.54
N LYS A 171 -7.70 -20.88 1.59
CA LYS A 171 -8.73 -21.92 1.54
C LYS A 171 -9.88 -21.51 2.47
N GLY A 172 -10.59 -20.46 2.05
CA GLY A 172 -11.70 -19.91 2.82
C GLY A 172 -12.75 -20.96 3.16
N ARG A 173 -13.19 -20.96 4.42
CA ARG A 173 -14.29 -21.79 4.93
C ARG A 173 -15.08 -21.04 5.99
N VAL A 174 -16.33 -21.41 6.20
CA VAL A 174 -17.10 -20.96 7.36
C VAL A 174 -16.76 -21.85 8.57
N PRO A 175 -16.24 -21.29 9.69
CA PRO A 175 -15.99 -22.05 10.92
C PRO A 175 -17.28 -22.41 11.65
N SER A 176 -17.22 -23.45 12.48
CA SER A 176 -18.27 -23.78 13.46
C SER A 176 -18.35 -22.71 14.56
N GLN A 177 -19.45 -22.72 15.33
CA GLN A 177 -19.61 -21.77 16.44
C GLN A 177 -18.59 -22.04 17.56
N GLU A 178 -18.26 -23.31 17.78
CA GLU A 178 -17.27 -23.74 18.76
C GLU A 178 -15.86 -23.26 18.38
N GLU A 179 -15.44 -23.49 17.13
CA GLU A 179 -14.15 -22.99 16.63
C GLU A 179 -14.05 -21.47 16.72
N LEU A 180 -15.16 -20.76 16.45
CA LEU A 180 -15.22 -19.31 16.54
C LEU A 180 -15.08 -18.82 17.98
N ALA A 181 -15.77 -19.45 18.92
CA ALA A 181 -15.70 -19.10 20.34
C ALA A 181 -14.29 -19.35 20.92
N GLU A 182 -13.67 -20.48 20.56
CA GLU A 182 -12.29 -20.80 20.95
C GLU A 182 -11.29 -19.80 20.37
N ALA A 183 -11.45 -19.39 19.11
CA ALA A 183 -10.58 -18.39 18.51
C ALA A 183 -10.78 -17.00 19.13
N LEU A 184 -12.01 -16.59 19.41
CA LEU A 184 -12.31 -15.30 20.05
C LEU A 184 -11.71 -15.19 21.45
N ALA A 185 -11.64 -16.29 22.20
CA ALA A 185 -10.99 -16.30 23.52
C ALA A 185 -9.49 -15.94 23.46
N LYS A 186 -8.86 -16.07 22.29
CA LYS A 186 -7.43 -15.81 22.04
C LYS A 186 -7.18 -14.43 21.41
N VAL A 187 -8.22 -13.62 21.21
CA VAL A 187 -8.14 -12.30 20.58
C VAL A 187 -8.37 -11.20 21.62
N GLY A 188 -7.48 -10.21 21.60
CA GLY A 188 -7.59 -9.01 22.42
C GLY A 188 -6.23 -8.35 22.61
N SER A 189 -5.95 -7.26 21.90
CA SER A 189 -4.71 -6.48 22.09
C SER A 189 -4.56 -5.92 23.52
N GLN A 190 -5.63 -5.84 24.31
CA GLN A 190 -5.56 -5.51 25.74
C GLN A 190 -4.68 -6.51 26.53
N ASN A 191 -4.65 -7.77 26.10
CA ASN A 191 -3.90 -8.87 26.71
C ASN A 191 -2.43 -8.95 26.23
N LEU A 192 -1.97 -7.98 25.44
CA LEU A 192 -0.55 -7.82 25.13
C LEU A 192 0.09 -6.89 26.16
N THR A 193 0.91 -7.41 27.06
CA THR A 193 1.70 -6.56 27.96
C THR A 193 2.92 -6.03 27.20
N LEU A 194 3.10 -4.70 27.19
CA LEU A 194 4.23 -4.02 26.54
C LEU A 194 5.05 -3.30 27.61
N SER A 195 6.32 -3.66 27.76
CA SER A 195 7.27 -3.03 28.69
C SER A 195 8.17 -2.06 27.93
N ALA A 196 7.98 -0.76 28.15
CA ALA A 196 8.77 0.29 27.51
C ALA A 196 10.21 0.36 28.04
N ASP A 197 10.47 -0.11 29.26
CA ASP A 197 11.79 -0.03 29.89
C ASP A 197 12.84 -0.89 29.16
N ASP A 198 12.41 -2.00 28.58
CA ASP A 198 13.31 -2.96 27.93
C ASP A 198 12.82 -3.46 26.56
N HIS A 199 11.77 -2.83 26.01
CA HIS A 199 11.10 -3.19 24.75
C HIS A 199 10.68 -4.66 24.70
N SER A 200 10.14 -5.17 25.80
CA SER A 200 9.63 -6.55 25.86
C SER A 200 8.12 -6.65 25.71
N VAL A 201 7.69 -7.76 25.12
CA VAL A 201 6.29 -8.10 24.89
C VAL A 201 5.96 -9.41 25.57
N PHE A 202 4.83 -9.47 26.25
CA PHE A 202 4.31 -10.68 26.86
C PHE A 202 2.85 -10.90 26.47
N TYR A 203 2.48 -12.15 26.18
CA TYR A 203 1.10 -12.50 25.84
C TYR A 203 0.43 -13.04 27.09
N GLU A 204 -0.62 -12.37 27.56
CA GLU A 204 -1.33 -12.77 28.78
C GLU A 204 -2.32 -13.94 28.55
N GLN A 205 -2.53 -14.33 27.28
CA GLN A 205 -3.41 -15.43 26.90
C GLN A 205 -2.64 -16.46 26.09
N GLU A 206 -2.85 -17.73 26.43
CA GLU A 206 -2.26 -18.85 25.71
C GLU A 206 -2.76 -18.89 24.26
N GLU A 207 -1.88 -19.30 23.35
CA GLU A 207 -2.18 -19.43 21.92
C GLU A 207 -2.65 -18.14 21.22
N MET A 208 -2.44 -16.98 21.85
CA MET A 208 -2.61 -15.67 21.23
C MET A 208 -1.57 -15.48 20.13
N GLU A 209 -1.95 -14.81 19.03
CA GLU A 209 -1.04 -14.56 17.93
C GLU A 209 -1.30 -13.20 17.27
N ILE A 210 -0.22 -12.46 17.04
CA ILE A 210 -0.27 -11.23 16.25
C ILE A 210 -0.26 -11.53 14.74
N ASN A 211 -0.91 -10.65 14.01
CA ASN A 211 -0.98 -10.57 12.57
C ASN A 211 -0.94 -9.09 12.16
N LEU A 212 0.13 -8.72 11.46
CA LEU A 212 0.42 -7.33 11.11
C LEU A 212 -0.06 -6.97 9.71
N GLY A 213 -0.89 -7.80 9.08
CA GLY A 213 -1.35 -7.59 7.69
C GLY A 213 -2.09 -6.26 7.46
N GLY A 214 -2.75 -5.74 8.49
CA GLY A 214 -3.50 -4.47 8.45
C GLY A 214 -2.70 -3.22 8.81
N ILE A 215 -1.39 -3.34 9.09
CA ILE A 215 -0.57 -2.19 9.53
C ILE A 215 0.88 -2.21 8.99
N GLY A 216 1.39 -3.40 8.66
CA GLY A 216 2.80 -3.60 8.32
C GLY A 216 3.25 -2.95 7.01
N LYS A 217 2.38 -2.86 5.99
CA LYS A 217 2.74 -2.18 4.74
C LYS A 217 2.90 -0.68 4.97
N GLY A 218 1.95 -0.07 5.68
CA GLY A 218 2.04 1.32 6.12
C GLY A 218 3.30 1.60 6.93
N TYR A 219 3.66 0.72 7.86
CA TYR A 219 4.92 0.82 8.60
C TYR A 219 6.15 0.81 7.70
N ALA A 220 6.20 -0.10 6.72
CA ALA A 220 7.29 -0.13 5.77
C ALA A 220 7.35 1.15 4.91
N LEU A 221 6.19 1.70 4.52
CA LEU A 221 6.10 2.98 3.82
C LEU A 221 6.72 4.12 4.63
N ASP A 222 6.37 4.23 5.91
CA ASP A 222 6.88 5.28 6.78
C ASP A 222 8.40 5.16 6.99
N LYS A 223 8.93 3.94 7.21
CA LYS A 223 10.36 3.71 7.40
C LYS A 223 11.21 4.06 6.18
N VAL A 224 10.75 3.68 4.99
CA VAL A 224 11.44 4.04 3.75
C VAL A 224 11.31 5.54 3.47
N ALA A 225 10.16 6.14 3.76
CA ALA A 225 9.98 7.58 3.61
C ALA A 225 10.94 8.38 4.51
N ASP A 226 11.07 7.99 5.78
CA ASP A 226 12.03 8.60 6.71
C ASP A 226 13.46 8.47 6.19
N PHE A 227 13.84 7.30 5.66
CA PHE A 227 15.13 7.10 5.03
C PHE A 227 15.35 8.05 3.85
N LEU A 228 14.41 8.14 2.91
CA LEU A 228 14.51 9.01 1.74
C LEU A 228 14.62 10.50 2.12
N VAL A 229 13.81 10.95 3.08
CA VAL A 229 13.88 12.32 3.59
C VAL A 229 15.25 12.61 4.21
N ASN A 230 15.82 11.66 4.95
CA ASN A 230 17.17 11.78 5.50
C ASN A 230 18.27 11.80 4.41
N GLN A 231 17.99 11.27 3.22
CA GLN A 231 18.86 11.41 2.03
C GLN A 231 18.60 12.72 1.25
N GLY A 232 17.74 13.60 1.75
CA GLY A 232 17.38 14.87 1.09
C GLY A 232 16.36 14.72 -0.06
N ILE A 233 15.71 13.56 -0.18
CA ILE A 233 14.64 13.32 -1.16
C ILE A 233 13.31 13.66 -0.50
N THR A 234 12.72 14.80 -0.88
CA THR A 234 11.53 15.36 -0.22
C THR A 234 10.29 15.41 -1.11
N ASN A 235 10.41 14.99 -2.38
CA ASN A 235 9.31 14.95 -3.33
C ASN A 235 9.23 13.56 -3.97
N PHE A 236 8.26 12.77 -3.53
CA PHE A 236 8.07 11.41 -4.05
C PHE A 236 6.66 10.90 -3.75
N LEU A 237 6.25 9.92 -4.52
CA LEU A 237 5.09 9.08 -4.24
C LEU A 237 5.57 7.65 -4.03
N PHE A 238 5.14 7.02 -2.95
CA PHE A 238 5.52 5.65 -2.63
C PHE A 238 4.27 4.81 -2.37
N HIS A 239 4.16 3.62 -2.96
CA HIS A 239 3.06 2.71 -2.64
C HIS A 239 3.52 1.29 -2.37
N GLY A 240 2.75 0.57 -1.54
CA GLY A 240 2.84 -0.86 -1.31
C GLY A 240 1.53 -1.55 -1.73
N GLY A 241 1.56 -2.28 -2.85
CA GLY A 241 0.40 -3.01 -3.38
C GLY A 241 -0.78 -2.13 -3.81
N ALA A 242 -0.55 -0.82 -4.05
CA ALA A 242 -1.54 0.21 -4.38
C ALA A 242 -2.64 0.46 -3.32
N SER A 243 -2.78 -0.40 -2.30
CA SER A 243 -3.69 -0.20 -1.17
C SER A 243 -3.14 0.76 -0.12
N SER A 244 -1.82 0.91 -0.07
CA SER A 244 -1.10 1.71 0.91
C SER A 244 -0.20 2.67 0.15
N VAL A 245 -0.36 3.97 0.36
CA VAL A 245 0.27 5.04 -0.41
C VAL A 245 0.79 6.10 0.55
N LEU A 246 1.96 6.65 0.29
CA LEU A 246 2.55 7.78 1.00
C LEU A 246 3.06 8.79 -0.01
N ALA A 247 2.69 10.05 0.18
CA ALA A 247 3.13 11.16 -0.65
C ALA A 247 3.97 12.14 0.17
N ARG A 248 5.04 12.64 -0.44
CA ARG A 248 5.81 13.79 0.05
C ARG A 248 5.95 14.82 -1.05
N GLY A 249 5.78 16.08 -0.70
CA GLY A 249 5.83 17.20 -1.64
C GLY A 249 4.81 17.10 -2.77
N SER A 250 5.20 17.49 -3.98
CA SER A 250 4.29 17.61 -5.13
C SER A 250 4.85 16.97 -6.40
N ARG A 251 3.93 16.55 -7.28
CA ARG A 251 4.30 16.14 -8.63
C ARG A 251 4.60 17.36 -9.50
N MET A 252 5.72 17.36 -10.20
CA MET A 252 6.03 18.36 -11.22
C MET A 252 5.23 18.04 -12.50
N ARG A 253 4.14 18.79 -12.74
CA ARG A 253 3.25 18.59 -13.90
C ARG A 253 3.21 19.77 -14.87
N GLY A 254 3.88 20.88 -14.55
CA GLY A 254 3.84 22.12 -15.35
C GLY A 254 2.48 22.85 -15.35
N ASP A 255 1.48 22.33 -14.64
CA ASP A 255 0.12 22.88 -14.53
C ASP A 255 -0.10 23.71 -13.24
N GLY A 256 0.96 23.85 -12.42
CA GLY A 256 0.90 24.53 -11.13
C GLY A 256 0.12 23.78 -10.04
N ALA A 257 -0.32 22.55 -10.30
CA ALA A 257 -1.04 21.75 -9.31
C ALA A 257 -0.11 21.33 -8.17
N VAL A 258 -0.62 21.45 -6.94
CA VAL A 258 0.08 21.05 -5.71
C VAL A 258 -0.38 19.65 -5.31
N GLY A 259 0.57 18.84 -4.83
CA GLY A 259 0.36 17.49 -4.33
C GLY A 259 0.39 16.39 -5.40
N TRP A 260 0.11 15.18 -4.95
CA TRP A 260 0.03 13.95 -5.72
C TRP A 260 -1.43 13.50 -5.84
N ARG A 261 -1.88 13.20 -7.06
CA ARG A 261 -3.25 12.70 -7.27
C ARG A 261 -3.29 11.18 -7.29
N ILE A 262 -4.07 10.60 -6.39
CA ILE A 262 -4.17 9.15 -6.19
C ILE A 262 -5.58 8.69 -6.55
N GLY A 263 -5.70 7.77 -7.50
CA GLY A 263 -7.01 7.25 -7.92
C GLY A 263 -7.64 6.36 -6.84
N VAL A 264 -8.92 6.59 -6.55
CA VAL A 264 -9.71 5.75 -5.64
C VAL A 264 -10.43 4.67 -6.47
N PRO A 265 -10.13 3.37 -6.27
CA PRO A 265 -10.69 2.30 -7.09
C PRO A 265 -12.21 2.19 -7.02
N HIS A 266 -12.82 1.75 -8.12
CA HIS A 266 -14.25 1.46 -8.16
C HIS A 266 -14.53 0.11 -7.48
N PRO A 267 -15.47 0.03 -6.50
CA PRO A 267 -15.64 -1.15 -5.65
C PRO A 267 -16.07 -2.42 -6.41
N TYR A 268 -16.74 -2.26 -7.56
CA TYR A 268 -17.19 -3.37 -8.40
C TYR A 268 -16.44 -3.57 -9.73
N LEU A 269 -15.71 -2.56 -10.23
CA LEU A 269 -15.21 -2.53 -11.60
C LEU A 269 -13.68 -2.45 -11.59
N PRO A 270 -12.97 -3.57 -11.82
CA PRO A 270 -11.52 -3.59 -11.87
C PRO A 270 -10.98 -2.60 -12.92
N GLY A 271 -9.94 -1.84 -12.56
CA GLY A 271 -9.30 -0.87 -13.44
C GLY A 271 -10.09 0.42 -13.66
N LYS A 272 -11.27 0.57 -13.04
CA LYS A 272 -12.00 1.85 -12.96
C LYS A 272 -11.78 2.49 -11.61
N ARG A 273 -11.96 3.81 -11.55
CA ARG A 273 -11.89 4.63 -10.33
C ARG A 273 -13.17 5.43 -10.18
N ILE A 274 -13.49 5.83 -8.95
CA ILE A 274 -14.63 6.70 -8.63
C ILE A 274 -14.22 8.18 -8.53
N GLY A 275 -12.92 8.43 -8.42
CA GLY A 275 -12.33 9.76 -8.36
C GLY A 275 -10.86 9.69 -7.98
N GLU A 276 -10.30 10.82 -7.58
CA GLU A 276 -8.92 10.99 -7.13
C GLU A 276 -8.90 11.70 -5.77
N VAL A 277 -7.94 11.37 -4.92
CA VAL A 277 -7.61 12.12 -3.71
C VAL A 277 -6.28 12.83 -3.92
N VAL A 278 -6.20 14.11 -3.58
CA VAL A 278 -4.95 14.87 -3.62
C VAL A 278 -4.24 14.75 -2.27
N LEU A 279 -2.99 14.26 -2.28
CA LEU A 279 -2.15 14.11 -1.10
C LEU A 279 -0.94 15.04 -1.18
N GLN A 280 -0.62 15.70 -0.07
CA GLN A 280 0.63 16.42 0.11
C GLN A 280 1.12 16.17 1.53
N ASP A 281 2.28 15.54 1.65
CA ASP A 281 2.89 15.19 2.94
C ASP A 281 1.98 14.31 3.83
N GLU A 282 1.18 13.47 3.19
CA GLU A 282 0.17 12.61 3.80
C GLU A 282 0.22 11.21 3.20
N ALA A 283 -0.53 10.30 3.80
CA ALA A 283 -0.66 8.92 3.37
C ALA A 283 -2.12 8.54 3.14
N LEU A 284 -2.32 7.50 2.33
CA LEU A 284 -3.61 6.94 2.00
C LEU A 284 -3.60 5.41 2.14
N GLY A 285 -4.56 4.88 2.89
CA GLY A 285 -4.78 3.45 3.09
C GLY A 285 -6.18 3.05 2.60
N THR A 286 -6.29 1.90 1.93
CA THR A 286 -7.57 1.39 1.44
C THR A 286 -7.79 -0.07 1.82
N SER A 287 -8.91 -0.34 2.50
CA SER A 287 -9.41 -1.68 2.80
C SER A 287 -10.70 -1.94 2.04
N GLY A 288 -10.86 -3.12 1.45
CA GLY A 288 -12.05 -3.42 0.65
C GLY A 288 -12.40 -4.91 0.58
N ALA A 289 -13.70 -5.18 0.46
CA ALA A 289 -14.25 -6.53 0.37
C ALA A 289 -13.99 -7.20 -0.98
N ALA A 290 -13.53 -6.49 -2.00
CA ALA A 290 -13.35 -7.04 -3.34
C ALA A 290 -12.11 -7.95 -3.47
N HIS A 291 -11.11 -7.76 -2.60
CA HIS A 291 -9.89 -8.54 -2.60
C HIS A 291 -10.00 -9.70 -1.60
N GLN A 292 -9.60 -10.91 -2.01
CA GLN A 292 -9.61 -12.12 -1.19
C GLN A 292 -10.99 -12.46 -0.56
N THR A 293 -11.91 -12.94 -1.41
CA THR A 293 -13.23 -13.46 -0.97
C THR A 293 -13.41 -14.92 -1.34
N PHE A 294 -14.27 -15.63 -0.62
CA PHE A 294 -14.78 -16.93 -1.04
C PHE A 294 -16.32 -16.96 -0.97
N VAL A 295 -16.91 -17.98 -1.60
CA VAL A 295 -18.35 -18.18 -1.65
C VAL A 295 -18.68 -19.53 -1.06
N GLU A 296 -19.55 -19.56 -0.07
CA GLU A 296 -20.05 -20.78 0.58
C GLU A 296 -21.55 -20.65 0.80
N GLY A 297 -22.33 -21.67 0.43
CA GLY A 297 -23.79 -21.64 0.54
C GLY A 297 -24.48 -20.50 -0.23
N GLY A 298 -23.83 -19.94 -1.27
CA GLY A 298 -24.35 -18.80 -2.03
C GLY A 298 -24.13 -17.43 -1.37
N LYS A 299 -23.50 -17.37 -0.19
CA LYS A 299 -23.08 -16.15 0.48
C LYS A 299 -21.60 -15.88 0.23
N ARG A 300 -21.25 -14.61 0.01
CA ARG A 300 -19.86 -14.16 -0.16
C ARG A 300 -19.30 -13.75 1.21
N TYR A 301 -18.07 -14.18 1.49
CA TYR A 301 -17.34 -13.85 2.71
C TYR A 301 -16.03 -13.15 2.35
N GLY A 302 -15.77 -11.99 2.98
CA GLY A 302 -14.53 -11.22 2.82
C GLY A 302 -13.49 -11.56 3.88
N HIS A 303 -12.24 -11.18 3.63
CA HIS A 303 -11.11 -11.42 4.53
C HIS A 303 -11.02 -10.44 5.71
N VAL A 304 -11.72 -9.30 5.65
CA VAL A 304 -11.75 -8.33 6.75
C VAL A 304 -12.75 -8.82 7.79
N LEU A 305 -12.23 -9.32 8.91
CA LEU A 305 -12.99 -9.84 10.03
C LEU A 305 -13.22 -8.73 11.07
N ASP A 306 -14.40 -8.69 11.67
CA ASP A 306 -14.63 -7.94 12.90
C ASP A 306 -14.12 -8.78 14.08
N PRO A 307 -13.00 -8.42 14.72
CA PRO A 307 -12.39 -9.23 15.77
C PRO A 307 -13.26 -9.34 17.04
N ARG A 308 -14.29 -8.50 17.19
CA ARG A 308 -15.23 -8.53 18.32
C ARG A 308 -16.30 -9.61 18.15
N THR A 309 -16.59 -9.98 16.91
CA THR A 309 -17.62 -10.99 16.58
C THR A 309 -17.03 -12.24 15.94
N GLY A 310 -15.83 -12.13 15.38
CA GLY A 310 -15.16 -13.16 14.58
C GLY A 310 -15.73 -13.35 13.18
N TRP A 311 -16.74 -12.57 12.77
CA TRP A 311 -17.36 -12.66 11.44
C TRP A 311 -16.82 -11.59 10.49
N PRO A 312 -16.84 -11.84 9.16
CA PRO A 312 -16.54 -10.80 8.18
C PRO A 312 -17.43 -9.58 8.34
N ALA A 313 -16.83 -8.39 8.25
CA ALA A 313 -17.58 -7.14 8.25
C ALA A 313 -18.52 -7.04 7.03
N ALA A 314 -19.64 -6.33 7.19
CA ALA A 314 -20.73 -6.26 6.21
C ALA A 314 -21.18 -4.82 5.96
N GLY A 315 -21.80 -4.57 4.80
CA GLY A 315 -22.40 -3.28 4.42
C GLY A 315 -21.43 -2.25 3.82
N VAL A 316 -20.13 -2.36 4.13
CA VAL A 316 -19.07 -1.56 3.53
C VAL A 316 -18.41 -2.33 2.38
N LEU A 317 -18.26 -1.70 1.21
CA LEU A 317 -17.55 -2.29 0.06
C LEU A 317 -16.07 -1.95 0.07
N SER A 318 -15.75 -0.70 0.44
CA SER A 318 -14.40 -0.14 0.49
C SER A 318 -14.36 1.03 1.46
N THR A 319 -13.23 1.19 2.14
CA THR A 319 -12.90 2.34 2.98
C THR A 319 -11.53 2.86 2.57
N THR A 320 -11.45 4.15 2.27
CA THR A 320 -10.22 4.87 1.95
C THR A 320 -9.96 5.91 3.04
N ILE A 321 -8.77 5.88 3.64
CA ILE A 321 -8.33 6.77 4.72
C ILE A 321 -7.24 7.68 4.21
N VAL A 322 -7.30 8.96 4.57
CA VAL A 322 -6.16 9.89 4.51
C VAL A 322 -5.71 10.16 5.94
N ALA A 323 -4.41 10.05 6.19
CA ALA A 323 -3.80 10.30 7.49
C ALA A 323 -2.38 10.86 7.35
N PRO A 324 -1.77 11.41 8.42
CA PRO A 324 -0.39 11.91 8.37
C PRO A 324 0.67 10.83 8.06
N THR A 325 0.43 9.58 8.47
CA THR A 325 1.36 8.46 8.29
C THR A 325 0.69 7.27 7.62
N ALA A 326 1.48 6.49 6.87
CA ALA A 326 0.98 5.33 6.16
C ALA A 326 0.56 4.23 7.13
N THR A 327 1.30 4.04 8.23
CA THR A 327 0.97 3.11 9.32
C THR A 327 -0.43 3.36 9.86
N LEU A 328 -0.76 4.63 10.15
CA LEU A 328 -2.06 5.00 10.70
C LEU A 328 -3.16 4.82 9.64
N SER A 329 -2.92 5.24 8.41
CA SER A 329 -3.90 5.09 7.32
C SER A 329 -4.26 3.62 7.04
N ASP A 330 -3.29 2.71 7.10
CA ASP A 330 -3.49 1.27 6.89
C ASP A 330 -4.36 0.67 8.01
N ALA A 331 -3.98 0.91 9.27
CA ALA A 331 -4.69 0.39 10.43
C ALA A 331 -6.12 0.93 10.49
N LEU A 332 -6.31 2.24 10.32
CA LEU A 332 -7.62 2.86 10.30
C LEU A 332 -8.46 2.42 9.10
N SER A 333 -7.86 2.06 7.97
CA SER A 333 -8.65 1.58 6.82
C SER A 333 -9.38 0.28 7.18
N THR A 334 -8.72 -0.59 7.96
CA THR A 334 -9.34 -1.81 8.49
C THR A 334 -10.33 -1.47 9.61
N ALA A 335 -9.94 -0.61 10.56
CA ALA A 335 -10.77 -0.24 11.69
C ALA A 335 -12.11 0.38 11.26
N CYS A 336 -12.05 1.40 10.39
CA CYS A 336 -13.22 2.12 9.90
C CYS A 336 -14.10 1.24 9.02
N PHE A 337 -13.51 0.32 8.24
CA PHE A 337 -14.27 -0.68 7.49
C PHE A 337 -15.13 -1.56 8.41
N VAL A 338 -14.60 -1.94 9.57
CA VAL A 338 -15.30 -2.73 10.59
C VAL A 338 -16.30 -1.89 11.41
N MET A 339 -15.92 -0.66 11.78
CA MET A 339 -16.77 0.25 12.58
C MET A 339 -17.99 0.76 11.80
N GLY A 340 -17.86 0.93 10.48
CA GLY A 340 -18.84 1.61 9.64
C GLY A 340 -18.83 3.13 9.80
N PRO A 341 -19.64 3.85 9.00
CA PRO A 341 -19.59 5.30 8.91
C PRO A 341 -20.02 6.02 10.19
N ASP A 342 -21.04 5.55 10.90
CA ASP A 342 -21.59 6.26 12.06
C ASP A 342 -20.61 6.34 13.24
N ARG A 343 -19.90 5.24 13.53
CA ARG A 343 -18.84 5.22 14.55
C ARG A 343 -17.59 5.95 14.07
N THR A 344 -17.27 5.84 12.78
CA THR A 344 -16.11 6.53 12.19
C THR A 344 -16.28 8.04 12.22
N ALA A 345 -17.49 8.57 12.00
CA ALA A 345 -17.76 10.00 12.12
C ALA A 345 -17.37 10.54 13.51
N LYS A 346 -17.74 9.82 14.58
CA LYS A 346 -17.35 10.16 15.95
C LYS A 346 -15.85 10.06 16.20
N TYR A 347 -15.18 9.07 15.60
CA TYR A 347 -13.72 8.97 15.66
C TYR A 347 -13.06 10.20 15.02
N CYS A 348 -13.51 10.60 13.83
CA CYS A 348 -13.00 11.78 13.13
C CYS A 348 -13.23 13.11 13.89
N GLU A 349 -14.25 13.21 14.74
CA GLU A 349 -14.45 14.39 15.60
C GLU A 349 -13.29 14.59 16.60
N ALA A 350 -12.69 13.50 17.07
CA ALA A 350 -11.52 13.52 17.96
C ALA A 350 -10.18 13.59 17.20
N HIS A 351 -10.18 13.26 15.91
CA HIS A 351 -9.00 13.15 15.04
C HIS A 351 -9.18 13.97 13.75
N PRO A 352 -9.12 15.32 13.82
CA PRO A 352 -9.39 16.20 12.68
C PRO A 352 -8.39 16.07 11.53
N GLU A 353 -7.22 15.48 11.78
CA GLU A 353 -6.21 15.14 10.77
C GLU A 353 -6.63 13.96 9.87
N ILE A 354 -7.63 13.18 10.28
CA ILE A 354 -8.08 11.98 9.57
C ILE A 354 -9.24 12.30 8.62
N GLY A 355 -9.17 11.76 7.41
CA GLY A 355 -10.24 11.80 6.44
C GLY A 355 -10.63 10.40 5.99
N VAL A 356 -11.93 10.12 5.84
CA VAL A 356 -12.43 8.78 5.49
C VAL A 356 -13.51 8.84 4.40
N LEU A 357 -13.30 8.09 3.33
CA LEU A 357 -14.27 7.88 2.26
C LEU A 357 -14.73 6.42 2.28
N PHE A 358 -16.04 6.21 2.42
CA PHE A 358 -16.68 4.93 2.29
C PHE A 358 -17.34 4.79 0.93
N ALA A 359 -17.22 3.60 0.32
CA ALA A 359 -18.17 3.09 -0.64
C ALA A 359 -19.06 2.05 0.04
N MET A 360 -20.34 2.35 0.17
CA MET A 360 -21.35 1.52 0.83
C MET A 360 -22.16 0.75 -0.20
N GLU A 361 -22.69 -0.42 0.15
CA GLU A 361 -23.68 -1.11 -0.68
C GLU A 361 -24.91 -0.22 -0.91
N GLY A 362 -25.29 -0.02 -2.17
CA GLY A 362 -26.45 0.77 -2.54
C GLY A 362 -27.76 -0.04 -2.45
N SER A 363 -28.89 0.68 -2.45
CA SER A 363 -30.24 0.07 -2.38
C SER A 363 -30.58 -0.87 -3.54
N ARG A 364 -29.86 -0.76 -4.67
CA ARG A 364 -29.99 -1.66 -5.83
C ARG A 364 -28.74 -2.52 -5.97
N ARG A 365 -28.92 -3.74 -6.49
CA ARG A 365 -27.82 -4.67 -6.75
C ARG A 365 -26.75 -4.01 -7.65
N ASN A 366 -25.48 -4.16 -7.27
CA ASN A 366 -24.31 -3.60 -7.96
C ASN A 366 -24.29 -2.07 -8.05
N THR A 367 -25.01 -1.38 -7.15
CA THR A 367 -24.87 0.07 -6.96
C THR A 367 -24.17 0.33 -5.63
N PHE A 368 -23.56 1.50 -5.49
CA PHE A 368 -22.90 1.92 -4.25
C PHE A 368 -23.22 3.39 -3.97
N GLU A 369 -23.12 3.77 -2.71
CA GLU A 369 -23.24 5.15 -2.25
C GLU A 369 -21.94 5.59 -1.58
N LEU A 370 -21.55 6.84 -1.78
CA LEU A 370 -20.40 7.42 -1.10
C LEU A 370 -20.84 8.06 0.23
N ARG A 371 -20.00 7.91 1.26
CA ARG A 371 -20.10 8.63 2.53
C ARG A 371 -18.72 9.15 2.91
N PHE A 372 -18.68 10.39 3.38
CA PHE A 372 -17.45 11.08 3.74
C PHE A 372 -17.47 11.35 5.26
N CYS A 373 -16.32 11.22 5.90
CA CYS A 373 -16.08 11.61 7.30
C CYS A 373 -14.74 12.34 7.40
N GLY A 374 -14.62 13.26 8.36
CA GLY A 374 -13.39 14.02 8.56
C GLY A 374 -13.05 14.92 7.35
N ASN A 375 -11.76 15.09 7.08
CA ASN A 375 -11.25 16.10 6.14
C ASN A 375 -11.15 15.65 4.67
N ILE A 376 -11.59 14.44 4.30
CA ILE A 376 -11.32 13.89 2.95
C ILE A 376 -12.18 14.53 1.86
N GLU A 377 -13.36 15.06 2.19
CA GLU A 377 -14.28 15.64 1.20
C GLU A 377 -13.63 16.82 0.45
N GLU A 378 -12.83 17.62 1.15
CA GLU A 378 -12.09 18.74 0.58
C GLU A 378 -10.97 18.30 -0.39
N LYS A 379 -10.51 17.06 -0.27
CA LYS A 379 -9.40 16.48 -1.04
C LYS A 379 -9.86 15.59 -2.18
N PHE A 380 -11.13 15.19 -2.19
CA PHE A 380 -11.68 14.24 -3.15
C PHE A 380 -12.19 14.96 -4.41
N VAL A 381 -11.68 14.52 -5.56
CA VAL A 381 -12.08 14.99 -6.88
C VAL A 381 -12.83 13.84 -7.58
N PRO A 382 -14.16 13.92 -7.74
CA PRO A 382 -14.93 12.85 -8.38
C PRO A 382 -14.53 12.68 -9.85
N GLU A 383 -14.59 11.46 -10.36
CA GLU A 383 -14.43 11.22 -11.80
C GLU A 383 -15.61 11.88 -12.55
N ALA A 384 -15.35 12.61 -13.63
CA ALA A 384 -16.42 13.19 -14.44
C ALA A 384 -17.30 12.08 -15.04
N SER A 385 -18.62 12.18 -14.80
CA SER A 385 -19.64 11.23 -15.24
C SER A 385 -19.80 11.13 -16.76
#